data_AF-A0A661HR76-F1
#
_entry.id   AF-A0A661HR76-F1
#
_cell.length_a   1.000
_cell.length_b   1.000
_cell.length_c   1.000
_cell.angle_alpha   90.00
_cell.angle_beta   90.00
_cell.angle_gamma   90.00
#
_symmetry.space_group_name_H-M   'P 1'
#
loop_
_entity.id
_entity.type
_entity.pdbx_description
1 polymer ?
#
loop_
_entity_poly.entity_id
_entity_poly.type
_entity_poly.pdbx_seq_one_letter_code
_entity_poly.pdbx_strand_id
1 'polypeptide(L)'
;MQYLIENQNIPSTLEPHIKDTPSLHNYFEIRFDGIRPKNYCGFLSINNESYFIIPKISDDKTQNLNTFIYMLLYPKHLIDVDDNLELGKGDDLEFVLEYKIKPLLEEYFYGDDNGLTEVLKICNMNDIVVDNVGDDNE
;
A
#
# COMPACT_ATOMS: atom_id res chain seq x y z
N MET A 1 9.32 -4.80 -5.60
CA MET A 1 8.86 -4.80 -4.19
C MET A 1 8.96 -6.16 -3.49
N GLN A 2 9.39 -6.20 -2.22
CA GLN A 2 9.32 -7.39 -1.35
C GLN A 2 8.21 -7.22 -0.30
N TYR A 3 7.50 -8.31 0.04
CA TYR A 3 6.39 -8.25 1.01
C TYR A 3 6.83 -8.74 2.39
N LEU A 4 6.61 -7.92 3.41
CA LEU A 4 6.74 -8.28 4.83
C LEU A 4 5.34 -8.45 5.41
N ILE A 5 5.11 -9.52 6.14
CA ILE A 5 3.80 -9.76 6.76
C ILE A 5 3.88 -9.33 8.23
N GLU A 6 2.93 -8.52 8.67
CA GLU A 6 2.82 -8.12 10.07
C GLU A 6 2.86 -9.34 11.00
N ASN A 7 3.51 -9.21 12.16
CA ASN A 7 3.66 -10.26 13.16
C ASN A 7 4.40 -11.52 12.67
N GLN A 8 4.98 -11.52 11.47
CA GLN A 8 5.87 -12.57 10.98
C GLN A 8 7.31 -12.09 10.94
N ASN A 9 8.25 -13.04 11.10
CA ASN A 9 9.67 -12.73 11.06
C ASN A 9 10.07 -12.19 9.68
N ILE A 10 10.82 -11.10 9.69
CA ILE A 10 11.44 -10.55 8.48
C ILE A 10 12.62 -11.42 8.03
N PRO A 11 13.06 -11.29 6.77
CA PRO A 11 14.28 -11.93 6.31
C PRO A 11 15.49 -11.54 7.17
N SER A 12 16.35 -12.50 7.48
CA SER A 12 17.56 -12.28 8.31
C SER A 12 18.51 -11.24 7.70
N THR A 13 18.46 -11.03 6.39
CA THR A 13 19.21 -9.99 5.66
C THR A 13 18.77 -8.58 6.05
N LEU A 14 17.52 -8.39 6.47
CA LEU A 14 16.96 -7.08 6.85
C LEU A 14 17.20 -6.76 8.33
N GLU A 15 17.42 -7.78 9.18
CA GLU A 15 17.56 -7.59 10.62
C GLU A 15 18.63 -6.58 11.06
N PRO A 16 19.86 -6.58 10.49
CA PRO A 16 20.88 -5.60 10.88
C PRO A 16 20.40 -4.17 10.68
N HIS A 17 19.74 -3.90 9.55
CA HIS A 17 19.23 -2.57 9.24
C HIS A 17 18.18 -2.08 10.25
N ILE A 18 17.31 -2.98 10.72
CA ILE A 18 16.33 -2.64 11.76
C ILE A 18 17.03 -2.43 13.11
N LYS A 19 17.97 -3.31 13.50
CA LYS A 19 18.70 -3.22 14.78
C LYS A 19 19.50 -1.92 14.87
N ASP A 20 20.17 -1.54 13.78
CA ASP A 20 21.05 -0.38 13.71
C ASP A 20 20.31 0.95 13.54
N THR A 21 18.98 0.93 13.33
CA THR A 21 18.17 2.13 13.09
C THR A 21 17.12 2.31 14.20
N PRO A 22 17.43 3.05 15.29
CA PRO A 22 16.53 3.20 16.44
C PRO A 22 15.14 3.75 16.12
N SER A 23 15.01 4.61 15.11
CA SER A 23 13.70 5.15 14.70
C SER A 23 12.75 4.07 14.15
N LEU A 24 13.28 2.94 13.67
CA LEU A 24 12.48 1.82 13.18
C LEU A 24 11.93 0.95 14.32
N HIS A 25 12.47 1.05 15.54
CA HIS A 25 12.03 0.21 16.67
C HIS A 25 10.59 0.51 17.12
N ASN A 26 10.01 1.64 16.71
CA ASN A 26 8.59 1.93 16.91
C ASN A 26 7.67 1.07 16.02
N TYR A 27 8.17 0.61 14.87
CA TYR A 27 7.41 -0.15 13.87
C TYR A 27 7.75 -1.64 13.88
N PHE A 28 8.82 -2.02 14.57
CA PHE A 28 9.32 -3.39 14.64
C PHE A 28 9.49 -3.86 16.07
N GLU A 29 9.12 -5.11 16.32
CA GLU A 29 9.35 -5.78 17.59
C GLU A 29 10.57 -6.69 17.47
N ILE A 30 11.58 -6.42 18.29
CA ILE A 30 12.80 -7.22 18.36
C ILE A 30 12.65 -8.25 19.47
N ARG A 31 12.73 -9.54 19.12
CA ARG A 31 12.59 -10.67 20.06
C ARG A 31 13.77 -11.63 19.91
N PHE A 32 13.83 -12.62 20.80
CA PHE A 32 14.85 -13.67 20.75
C PHE A 32 14.66 -14.60 19.54
N ASP A 33 13.42 -14.76 19.05
CA ASP A 33 13.03 -15.63 17.94
C ASP A 33 12.99 -14.92 16.58
N GLY A 34 13.29 -13.62 16.54
CA GLY A 34 13.39 -12.84 15.31
C GLY A 34 12.94 -11.39 15.47
N ILE A 35 12.90 -10.67 14.34
CA ILE A 35 12.35 -9.32 14.23
C ILE A 35 11.11 -9.37 13.36
N ARG A 36 10.06 -8.65 13.77
CA ARG A 36 8.80 -8.59 13.02
C ARG A 36 8.18 -7.20 13.02
N PRO A 37 7.46 -6.80 11.96
CA PRO A 37 6.66 -5.59 12.00
C PRO A 37 5.55 -5.72 13.05
N LYS A 38 5.28 -4.65 13.79
CA LYS A 38 4.28 -4.61 14.87
C LYS A 38 3.36 -3.41 14.72
N ASN A 39 2.06 -3.67 14.58
CA ASN A 39 1.01 -2.64 14.52
C ASN A 39 1.28 -1.56 13.45
N TYR A 40 1.94 -1.94 12.37
CA TYR A 40 2.29 -1.04 11.28
C TYR A 40 2.14 -1.78 9.96
N CYS A 41 1.48 -1.12 9.02
CA CYS A 41 1.40 -1.50 7.61
C CYS A 41 1.77 -0.26 6.80
N GLY A 42 2.52 -0.45 5.72
CA GLY A 42 3.13 0.66 5.00
C GLY A 42 4.48 0.27 4.41
N PHE A 43 5.24 1.27 3.98
CA PHE A 43 6.39 1.06 3.13
C PHE A 43 7.67 1.32 3.91
N LEU A 44 8.70 0.58 3.55
CA LEU A 44 10.03 0.70 4.09
C LEU A 44 11.01 0.61 2.94
N SER A 45 11.80 1.67 2.75
CA SER A 45 12.89 1.68 1.77
C SER A 45 14.22 1.65 2.49
N ILE A 46 15.04 0.65 2.20
CA ILE A 46 16.38 0.48 2.77
C ILE A 46 17.32 0.10 1.63
N ASN A 47 18.41 0.86 1.44
CA ASN A 47 19.46 0.55 0.47
C ASN A 47 18.95 0.22 -0.95
N ASN A 48 18.05 1.05 -1.48
CA ASN A 48 17.41 0.86 -2.80
C ASN A 48 16.52 -0.38 -2.91
N GLU A 49 16.23 -1.07 -1.82
CA GLU A 49 15.22 -2.11 -1.76
C GLU A 49 13.93 -1.57 -1.14
N SER A 50 12.81 -1.84 -1.80
CA SER A 50 11.48 -1.44 -1.35
C SER A 50 10.75 -2.62 -0.75
N TYR A 51 10.34 -2.46 0.50
CA TYR A 51 9.56 -3.41 1.29
C TYR A 51 8.17 -2.86 1.54
N PHE A 52 7.17 -3.72 1.38
CA PHE A 52 5.79 -3.40 1.72
C PHE A 52 5.32 -4.29 2.87
N ILE A 53 4.99 -3.66 3.99
CA ILE A 53 4.47 -4.30 5.19
C ILE A 53 2.96 -4.39 5.05
N ILE A 54 2.47 -5.61 4.84
CA ILE A 54 1.04 -5.91 4.72
C ILE A 54 0.47 -6.37 6.07
N PRO A 55 -0.77 -5.97 6.41
CA PRO A 55 -1.41 -6.45 7.62
C PRO A 55 -1.60 -7.97 7.55
N LYS A 56 -1.46 -8.66 8.67
CA LYS A 56 -1.73 -10.11 8.73
C LYS A 56 -3.18 -10.34 9.14
N ILE A 57 -4.05 -10.44 8.14
CA ILE A 57 -5.51 -10.59 8.34
C ILE A 57 -5.93 -12.05 8.15
N SER A 58 -5.25 -12.75 7.24
CA SER A 58 -5.39 -14.17 6.92
C SER A 58 -4.02 -14.76 6.55
N ASP A 59 -3.96 -16.07 6.30
CA ASP A 59 -2.75 -16.72 5.75
C ASP A 59 -2.60 -16.51 4.23
N ASP A 60 -3.61 -15.93 3.57
CA ASP A 60 -3.59 -15.62 2.14
C ASP A 60 -3.08 -14.18 1.89
N LYS A 61 -1.96 -14.08 1.16
CA LYS A 61 -1.31 -12.79 0.85
C LYS A 61 -2.19 -11.88 -0.01
N THR A 62 -2.92 -12.45 -0.97
CA THR A 62 -3.80 -11.71 -1.86
C THR A 62 -4.98 -11.12 -1.09
N GLN A 63 -5.57 -11.90 -0.18
CA GLN A 63 -6.64 -11.45 0.70
C GLN A 63 -6.18 -10.34 1.66
N ASN A 64 -4.98 -10.44 2.21
CA ASN A 64 -4.39 -9.41 3.07
C ASN A 64 -4.14 -8.10 2.30
N LEU A 65 -3.60 -8.21 1.09
CA LEU A 65 -3.39 -7.07 0.20
C LEU A 65 -4.71 -6.40 -0.17
N ASN A 66 -5.68 -7.18 -0.65
CA ASN A 66 -7.00 -6.69 -0.99
C ASN A 66 -7.64 -5.98 0.21
N THR A 67 -7.51 -6.56 1.41
CA THR A 67 -8.10 -5.97 2.61
C THR A 67 -7.38 -4.68 3.04
N PHE A 68 -6.06 -4.58 2.87
CA PHE A 68 -5.34 -3.32 3.08
C PHE A 68 -5.79 -2.24 2.09
N ILE A 69 -5.93 -2.58 0.81
CA ILE A 69 -6.49 -1.66 -0.20
C ILE A 69 -7.92 -1.27 0.19
N TYR A 70 -8.77 -2.23 0.59
CA TYR A 70 -10.09 -1.93 1.12
C TYR A 70 -10.05 -1.01 2.34
N MET A 71 -9.08 -1.16 3.26
CA MET A 71 -8.90 -0.27 4.43
C MET A 71 -8.51 1.15 4.01
N LEU A 72 -7.64 1.31 3.01
CA LEU A 72 -7.30 2.61 2.43
C LEU A 72 -8.50 3.25 1.70
N LEU A 73 -9.36 2.43 1.11
CA LEU A 73 -10.61 2.84 0.46
C LEU A 73 -11.78 3.02 1.45
N TYR A 74 -11.66 2.48 2.67
CA TYR A 74 -12.69 2.46 3.71
C TYR A 74 -13.01 3.80 4.42
N PRO A 75 -12.32 4.94 4.19
CA PRO A 75 -12.88 6.23 4.57
C PRO A 75 -14.31 6.43 4.03
N LYS A 76 -14.72 5.69 2.99
CA LYS A 76 -16.10 5.62 2.47
C LYS A 76 -17.10 4.90 3.39
N HIS A 77 -16.68 3.88 4.15
CA HIS A 77 -17.59 3.10 5.02
C HIS A 77 -17.75 3.72 6.43
N LEU A 78 -16.88 4.66 6.79
CA LEU A 78 -17.01 5.49 7.99
C LEU A 78 -18.11 6.58 7.84
N ILE A 79 -18.43 6.97 6.59
CA ILE A 79 -19.55 7.89 6.28
C ILE A 79 -20.89 7.26 6.70
N ASP A 80 -21.05 5.94 6.61
CA ASP A 80 -22.29 5.25 7.03
C ASP A 80 -22.43 5.12 8.56
N VAL A 81 -21.38 5.46 9.34
CA VAL A 81 -21.32 5.26 10.80
C VAL A 81 -21.32 6.58 11.58
N ASP A 82 -20.94 7.70 10.96
CA ASP A 82 -21.00 9.04 11.56
C ASP A 82 -21.57 10.04 10.55
N ASP A 83 -22.81 10.45 10.77
CA ASP A 83 -23.54 11.45 9.96
C ASP A 83 -22.83 12.83 9.90
N ASN A 84 -21.80 13.07 10.73
CA ASN A 84 -21.03 14.32 10.78
C ASN A 84 -19.65 14.24 10.12
N LEU A 85 -19.25 13.07 9.59
CA LEU A 85 -17.97 12.91 8.91
C LEU A 85 -18.06 13.45 7.47
N GLU A 86 -17.50 14.64 7.20
CA GLU A 86 -17.48 15.20 5.85
C GLU A 86 -16.27 14.72 5.02
N LEU A 87 -16.50 13.68 4.21
CA LEU A 87 -15.62 13.28 3.11
C LEU A 87 -16.42 13.25 1.79
N GLY A 88 -16.04 14.09 0.82
CA GLY A 88 -16.50 14.01 -0.56
C GLY A 88 -18.02 14.04 -0.76
N LYS A 89 -18.71 15.13 -0.37
CA LYS A 89 -20.08 15.38 -0.88
C LYS A 89 -20.02 15.63 -2.39
N GLY A 90 -20.41 14.63 -3.18
CA GLY A 90 -20.69 14.77 -4.62
C GLY A 90 -19.73 14.07 -5.59
N ASP A 91 -18.71 13.38 -5.10
CA ASP A 91 -17.71 12.76 -5.96
C ASP A 91 -18.09 11.30 -6.30
N ASP A 92 -18.19 11.01 -7.60
CA ASP A 92 -18.38 9.66 -8.14
C ASP A 92 -17.25 8.74 -7.66
N LEU A 93 -17.54 7.46 -7.42
CA LEU A 93 -16.54 6.46 -7.06
C LEU A 93 -15.42 6.41 -8.11
N GLU A 94 -15.79 6.51 -9.38
CA GLU A 94 -14.84 6.59 -10.49
C GLU A 94 -13.93 7.82 -10.36
N PHE A 95 -14.49 8.98 -9.99
CA PHE A 95 -13.72 10.20 -9.76
C PHE A 95 -12.75 10.06 -8.59
N VAL A 96 -13.18 9.48 -7.47
CA VAL A 96 -12.31 9.27 -6.31
C VAL A 96 -11.18 8.29 -6.64
N LEU A 97 -11.49 7.22 -7.35
CA LEU A 97 -10.48 6.24 -7.77
C LEU A 97 -9.46 6.88 -8.72
N GLU A 98 -9.91 7.57 -9.76
CA GLU A 98 -9.03 8.13 -10.80
C GLU A 98 -8.25 9.36 -10.35
N TYR A 99 -8.85 10.27 -9.57
CA TYR A 99 -8.25 11.57 -9.26
C TYR A 99 -7.74 11.72 -7.83
N LYS A 100 -8.07 10.78 -6.93
CA LYS A 100 -7.56 10.81 -5.55
C LYS A 100 -6.71 9.59 -5.25
N ILE A 101 -7.24 8.39 -5.49
CA ILE A 101 -6.54 7.15 -5.12
C ILE A 101 -5.39 6.85 -6.10
N LYS A 102 -5.63 6.88 -7.40
CA LYS A 102 -4.60 6.60 -8.41
C LYS A 102 -3.38 7.53 -8.30
N PRO A 103 -3.51 8.87 -8.16
CA PRO A 103 -2.35 9.74 -7.98
C PRO A 103 -1.58 9.45 -6.70
N LEU A 104 -2.28 9.12 -5.61
CA LEU A 104 -1.63 8.68 -4.38
C LEU A 104 -0.86 7.38 -4.60
N LEU A 105 -1.43 6.40 -5.32
CA LEU A 105 -0.74 5.17 -5.66
C LEU A 105 0.46 5.42 -6.60
N GLU A 106 0.33 6.29 -7.60
CA GLU A 106 1.40 6.68 -8.51
C GLU A 106 2.57 7.36 -7.80
N GLU A 107 2.29 8.29 -6.89
CA GLU A 107 3.32 8.92 -6.03
C GLU A 107 3.97 7.87 -5.12
N TYR A 108 3.16 6.98 -4.56
CA TYR A 108 3.59 5.97 -3.61
C TYR A 108 4.43 4.85 -4.23
N PHE A 109 4.14 4.49 -5.48
CA PHE A 109 4.90 3.53 -6.28
C PHE A 109 5.86 4.21 -7.26
N TYR A 110 6.24 5.47 -7.02
CA TYR A 110 7.18 6.18 -7.89
C TYR A 110 8.49 5.41 -8.05
N GLY A 111 8.77 4.93 -9.26
CA GLY A 111 9.94 4.10 -9.59
C GLY A 111 9.75 2.59 -9.37
N ASP A 112 8.56 2.11 -9.00
CA ASP A 112 8.17 0.70 -8.96
C ASP A 112 6.93 0.44 -9.84
N ASP A 113 7.12 0.53 -11.15
CA ASP A 113 6.06 0.38 -12.17
C ASP A 113 5.31 -0.96 -12.04
N ASN A 114 6.00 -2.02 -11.61
CA ASN A 114 5.42 -3.35 -11.42
C ASN A 114 4.48 -3.36 -10.20
N GLY A 115 4.91 -2.78 -9.07
CA GLY A 115 4.07 -2.64 -7.88
C GLY A 115 2.84 -1.78 -8.14
N LEU A 116 3.01 -0.66 -8.87
CA LEU A 116 1.90 0.19 -9.30
C LEU A 116 0.90 -0.61 -10.14
N THR A 117 1.38 -1.36 -11.13
CA THR A 117 0.54 -2.18 -12.01
C THR A 117 -0.25 -3.24 -11.25
N GLU A 118 0.37 -3.92 -10.27
CA GLU A 118 -0.32 -4.91 -9.45
C GLU A 118 -1.46 -4.29 -8.63
N VAL A 119 -1.25 -3.12 -8.04
CA VAL A 119 -2.27 -2.46 -7.23
C VAL A 119 -3.39 -1.84 -8.07
N LEU A 120 -3.07 -1.24 -9.22
CA LEU A 120 -4.10 -0.70 -10.12
C LEU A 120 -5.02 -1.80 -10.67
N LYS A 121 -4.50 -3.02 -10.91
CA LYS A 121 -5.31 -4.19 -11.29
C LYS A 121 -6.30 -4.58 -10.20
N ILE A 122 -5.88 -4.54 -8.94
CA ILE A 122 -6.74 -4.85 -7.78
C ILE A 122 -7.85 -3.81 -7.65
N CYS A 123 -7.54 -2.54 -7.93
CA CYS A 123 -8.52 -1.46 -7.97
C CYS A 123 -9.46 -1.50 -9.20
N ASN A 124 -9.33 -2.51 -10.07
CA ASN A 124 -10.09 -2.65 -11.31
C ASN A 124 -9.98 -1.43 -12.24
N MET A 125 -8.87 -0.68 -12.17
CA MET A 125 -8.62 0.55 -12.95
C MET A 125 -8.00 0.27 -14.33
N ASN A 126 -8.05 -0.98 -14.80
CA ASN A 126 -7.37 -1.41 -16.02
C ASN A 126 -7.96 -0.79 -17.30
N ASP A 127 -9.14 -0.19 -17.24
CA ASP A 127 -9.83 0.38 -18.41
C ASP A 127 -9.57 1.89 -18.62
N ILE A 128 -8.71 2.55 -17.82
CA ILE A 128 -8.40 3.99 -17.97
C ILE A 128 -7.01 4.25 -18.60
N VAL A 129 -6.33 3.19 -19.06
CA VAL A 129 -5.04 3.32 -19.78
C VAL A 129 -5.19 2.89 -21.25
N VAL A 130 -6.07 3.57 -21.97
CA VAL A 130 -5.91 3.90 -23.40
C VAL A 130 -6.76 5.18 -23.58
N ASP A 131 -6.18 6.37 -23.47
CA ASP A 131 -5.75 7.10 -24.65
C ASP A 131 -4.65 8.09 -24.27
N ASN A 132 -3.43 7.84 -24.76
CA ASN A 132 -2.57 8.95 -25.16
C ASN A 132 -2.60 9.01 -26.67
N VAL A 133 -3.33 10.03 -27.13
CA VAL A 133 -3.30 10.60 -28.47
C VAL A 133 -1.84 10.72 -28.93
N GLY A 134 -1.48 9.90 -29.91
CA GLY A 134 -0.40 10.18 -30.83
C GLY A 134 -1.00 10.55 -32.18
N ASP A 135 -1.69 11.69 -32.22
CA ASP A 135 -1.74 12.48 -33.44
C ASP A 135 -0.49 13.35 -33.41
N ASP A 136 0.44 13.10 -34.33
CA ASP A 136 1.36 14.10 -34.86
C ASP A 136 2.22 13.49 -35.99
N ASN A 137 1.81 13.85 -37.21
CA ASN A 137 2.63 14.12 -38.41
C ASN A 137 3.15 12.94 -39.26
N GLU A 138 2.45 12.66 -40.37
CA GLU A 138 2.90 13.04 -41.75
C GLU A 138 1.76 12.95 -42.79
#